data_AF-A0A919VP56-F1
#
_entry.id   AF-A0A919VP56-F1
#
_cell.length_a   1.000
_cell.length_b   1.000
_cell.length_c   1.000
_cell.angle_alpha   90.00
_cell.angle_beta   90.00
_cell.angle_gamma   90.00
#
_symmetry.space_group_name_H-M   'P 1'
#
loop_
_entity.id
_entity.type
_entity.pdbx_description
1 polymer ?
#
loop_
_entity_poly.entity_id
_entity_poly.type
_entity_poly.pdbx_seq_one_letter_code
_entity_poly.pdbx_strand_id
1 'polypeptide(L)'
;MAAVQAPAPHRATAPGRLRTVVVAAAVITLLAAVGLAVTSGEEKRPGPLFVALPTAPPVTVVPSESSQAAAPEERPARPATSRVRDVVPPSRTPAGNSVRTPSATPAVVLPVVGRELGLEPVGERGRRVRHRDFVARIDPVGPGSRELDRADSRFTARAGRGDAACLSFESFNYPGYFLRSRQSALRLERADGSRGYDADATFCAIPAASGGFVLRSRSAPDRYVTERDAVLSLNRVPPGAAQAFVTRPPL
;
A
#
# COMPACT_ATOMS: atom_id res chain seq x y z
N MET A 1 3.89 -15.88 85.43
CA MET A 1 4.26 -14.58 84.84
C MET A 1 5.07 -14.85 83.58
N ALA A 2 4.76 -14.20 82.46
CA ALA A 2 5.49 -14.37 81.21
C ALA A 2 5.55 -13.02 80.46
N ALA A 3 6.76 -12.59 80.09
CA ALA A 3 7.05 -11.46 79.22
C ALA A 3 8.23 -11.90 78.34
N VAL A 4 8.03 -12.13 77.04
CA VAL A 4 8.13 -11.13 75.95
C VAL A 4 9.57 -10.64 75.77
N GLN A 5 10.21 -11.14 74.71
CA GLN A 5 11.56 -10.78 74.24
C GLN A 5 11.44 -9.98 72.93
N ALA A 6 12.21 -8.90 72.78
CA ALA A 6 12.15 -7.97 71.64
C ALA A 6 13.20 -8.30 70.54
N PRO A 7 13.05 -7.79 69.29
CA PRO A 7 13.86 -8.23 68.13
C PRO A 7 15.16 -7.42 67.90
N ALA A 8 16.06 -7.98 67.08
CA ALA A 8 17.37 -7.42 66.74
C ALA A 8 17.39 -6.62 65.41
N PRO A 9 18.22 -5.56 65.28
CA PRO A 9 18.31 -4.76 64.05
C PRO A 9 19.47 -5.12 63.10
N HIS A 10 19.18 -4.82 61.83
CA HIS A 10 19.92 -4.97 60.57
C HIS A 10 21.42 -4.59 60.51
N ARG A 11 22.11 -5.19 59.53
CA ARG A 11 23.25 -4.56 58.82
C ARG A 11 22.88 -4.30 57.36
N ALA A 12 23.20 -3.10 56.87
CA ALA A 12 23.06 -2.73 55.47
C ALA A 12 24.33 -3.07 54.67
N THR A 13 24.17 -3.37 53.38
CA THR A 13 25.27 -3.51 52.42
C THR A 13 24.92 -2.80 51.12
N ALA A 14 25.83 -1.96 50.64
CA ALA A 14 25.78 -1.31 49.33
C ALA A 14 27.04 -1.69 48.54
N PRO A 15 26.95 -1.91 47.21
CA PRO A 15 28.12 -1.98 46.35
C PRO A 15 28.24 -0.76 45.43
N GLY A 16 29.41 -0.12 45.44
CA GLY A 16 29.83 0.86 44.45
C GLY A 16 30.37 0.22 43.16
N ARG A 17 30.58 1.05 42.14
CA ARG A 17 31.01 0.64 40.78
C ARG A 17 32.54 0.60 40.64
N LEU A 18 33.10 -0.31 39.83
CA LEU A 18 33.90 0.01 38.61
C LEU A 18 34.43 -1.25 37.86
N ARG A 19 34.29 -1.23 36.52
CA ARG A 19 35.22 -1.63 35.41
C ARG A 19 36.36 -2.65 35.72
N THR A 20 36.67 -3.65 34.87
CA THR A 20 37.32 -3.45 33.53
C THR A 20 37.39 -4.76 32.69
N VAL A 21 37.42 -4.60 31.36
CA VAL A 21 37.77 -5.53 30.25
C VAL A 21 38.69 -6.72 30.56
N VAL A 22 38.33 -7.95 30.13
CA VAL A 22 39.11 -8.91 29.27
C VAL A 22 38.22 -10.13 28.91
N VAL A 23 37.68 -10.22 27.68
CA VAL A 23 37.39 -11.50 26.96
C VAL A 23 37.47 -11.26 25.44
N ALA A 24 38.67 -11.11 24.90
CA ALA A 24 38.90 -10.94 23.46
C ALA A 24 40.14 -11.74 23.00
N ALA A 25 40.06 -13.08 23.10
CA ALA A 25 41.16 -13.98 22.74
C ALA A 25 40.76 -15.41 22.29
N ALA A 26 39.50 -15.85 22.49
CA ALA A 26 39.14 -17.27 22.39
C ALA A 26 38.35 -17.71 21.13
N VAL A 27 38.05 -16.80 20.20
CA VAL A 27 37.18 -17.10 19.02
C VAL A 27 37.89 -16.87 17.67
N ILE A 28 39.18 -16.51 17.68
CA ILE A 28 39.96 -16.25 16.45
C ILE A 28 40.78 -17.49 16.00
N THR A 29 41.03 -18.45 16.89
CA THR A 29 41.84 -19.65 16.60
C THR A 29 41.07 -20.81 15.92
N LEU A 30 39.74 -20.73 15.78
CA LEU A 30 38.94 -21.75 15.09
C LEU A 30 38.65 -21.43 13.60
N LEU A 31 39.26 -20.39 13.04
CA LEU A 31 39.10 -19.96 11.65
C LEU A 31 40.35 -20.21 10.76
N ALA A 32 41.30 -21.04 11.24
CA ALA A 32 42.59 -21.26 10.57
C ALA A 32 42.83 -22.71 10.08
N ALA A 33 41.82 -23.58 10.06
CA ALA A 33 41.99 -25.02 9.80
C ALA A 33 40.95 -25.68 8.86
N VAL A 34 40.15 -24.91 8.11
CA VAL A 34 39.27 -25.45 7.05
C VAL A 34 39.39 -24.61 5.78
N GLY A 35 40.50 -24.81 5.07
CA GLY A 35 40.77 -24.14 3.79
C GLY A 35 41.70 -24.97 2.92
N LEU A 36 41.15 -25.98 2.22
CA LEU A 36 41.78 -26.67 1.09
C LEU A 36 40.80 -27.65 0.43
N ALA A 37 40.01 -27.18 -0.54
CA ALA A 37 39.38 -27.97 -1.62
C ALA A 37 38.58 -27.07 -2.60
N VAL A 38 39.21 -26.07 -3.21
CA VAL A 38 38.63 -25.43 -4.40
C VAL A 38 38.99 -26.30 -5.61
N THR A 39 38.09 -27.21 -5.98
CA THR A 39 38.19 -27.92 -7.27
C THR A 39 37.47 -27.11 -8.34
N SER A 40 38.21 -26.69 -9.36
CA SER A 40 37.64 -25.98 -10.51
C SER A 40 36.94 -26.99 -11.43
N GLY A 41 35.66 -27.23 -11.19
CA GLY A 41 34.79 -27.91 -12.14
C GLY A 41 34.39 -26.98 -13.28
N GLU A 42 35.12 -27.02 -14.39
CA GLU A 42 34.77 -26.27 -15.60
C GLU A 42 33.57 -26.93 -16.31
N GLU A 43 32.37 -26.68 -15.79
CA GLU A 43 31.14 -27.22 -16.37
C GLU A 43 30.79 -26.48 -17.66
N LYS A 44 31.23 -27.09 -18.78
CA LYS A 44 30.97 -26.66 -20.16
C LYS A 44 29.48 -26.66 -20.48
N ARG A 45 28.80 -25.57 -20.11
CA ARG A 45 27.38 -25.33 -20.47
C ARG A 45 27.23 -25.40 -21.99
N PRO A 46 26.36 -26.27 -22.55
CA PRO A 46 25.98 -26.16 -23.94
C PRO A 46 25.29 -24.81 -24.17
N GLY A 47 25.67 -24.11 -25.23
CA GLY A 47 25.05 -22.84 -25.61
C GLY A 47 23.55 -23.03 -25.91
N PRO A 48 22.73 -21.97 -25.79
CA PRO A 48 21.31 -22.07 -26.09
C PRO A 48 21.09 -22.44 -27.55
N LEU A 49 20.40 -23.56 -27.78
CA LEU A 49 19.87 -23.90 -29.09
C LEU A 49 18.74 -22.92 -29.43
N PHE A 50 19.05 -21.91 -30.24
CA PHE A 50 18.04 -21.02 -30.82
C PHE A 50 17.21 -21.80 -31.83
N VAL A 51 16.07 -22.32 -31.39
CA VAL A 51 15.03 -22.84 -32.30
C VAL A 51 14.36 -21.64 -32.96
N ALA A 52 14.61 -21.46 -34.26
CA ALA A 52 13.93 -20.44 -35.05
C ALA A 52 12.44 -20.80 -35.17
N LEU A 53 11.57 -19.95 -34.61
CA LEU A 53 10.14 -20.04 -34.81
C LEU A 53 9.80 -19.66 -36.26
N PRO A 54 8.91 -20.40 -36.96
CA PRO A 54 8.49 -20.04 -38.31
C PRO A 54 7.74 -18.70 -38.29
N THR A 55 8.12 -17.80 -39.19
CA THR A 55 7.51 -16.48 -39.33
C THR A 55 6.08 -16.61 -39.82
N ALA A 56 5.11 -16.08 -39.07
CA ALA A 56 3.73 -15.99 -39.53
C ALA A 56 3.60 -14.95 -40.66
N PRO A 57 2.80 -15.19 -41.71
CA PRO A 57 2.56 -14.21 -42.76
C PRO A 57 1.77 -13.00 -42.23
N PRO A 58 1.95 -11.80 -42.82
CA PRO A 58 1.20 -10.61 -42.42
C PRO A 58 -0.29 -10.77 -42.74
N VAL A 59 -1.15 -10.45 -41.77
CA VAL A 59 -2.59 -10.35 -42.00
C VAL A 59 -2.89 -9.04 -42.73
N THR A 60 -3.32 -9.13 -43.98
CA THR A 60 -3.78 -7.98 -44.77
C THR A 60 -5.07 -7.43 -44.17
N VAL A 61 -4.99 -6.28 -43.50
CA VAL A 61 -6.18 -5.55 -43.05
C VAL A 61 -6.74 -4.76 -44.24
N VAL A 62 -7.95 -5.13 -44.68
CA VAL A 62 -8.69 -4.40 -45.71
C VAL A 62 -9.47 -3.26 -45.05
N PRO A 63 -9.31 -2.00 -45.48
CA PRO A 63 -10.16 -0.90 -45.01
C PRO A 63 -11.48 -0.86 -45.81
N SER A 64 -12.61 -0.94 -45.10
CA SER A 64 -13.92 -0.64 -45.69
C SER A 64 -14.28 0.82 -45.44
N GLU A 65 -14.02 1.68 -46.42
CA GLU A 65 -14.64 3.00 -46.55
C GLU A 65 -15.98 2.93 -47.29
N SER A 66 -16.70 4.05 -47.30
CA SER A 66 -18.04 4.29 -47.91
C SER A 66 -19.22 3.96 -46.99
N SER A 67 -20.28 4.78 -46.88
CA SER A 67 -20.59 6.03 -47.61
C SER A 67 -21.39 7.01 -46.75
N GLN A 68 -21.27 8.30 -47.07
CA GLN A 68 -22.15 9.37 -46.57
C GLN A 68 -23.42 9.52 -47.44
N ALA A 69 -24.32 10.37 -46.90
CA ALA A 69 -25.29 11.23 -47.58
C ALA A 69 -26.68 10.67 -47.97
N ALA A 70 -27.71 11.15 -47.25
CA ALA A 70 -28.83 11.90 -47.84
C ALA A 70 -29.65 12.65 -46.75
N ALA A 71 -29.79 13.97 -46.90
CA ALA A 71 -30.92 14.80 -46.43
C ALA A 71 -31.75 15.20 -47.71
N PRO A 72 -32.93 15.88 -47.69
CA PRO A 72 -33.46 16.92 -46.77
C PRO A 72 -34.87 16.55 -46.22
N GLU A 73 -35.86 17.39 -45.85
CA GLU A 73 -36.11 18.86 -45.85
C GLU A 73 -37.13 19.19 -44.72
N GLU A 74 -36.82 20.10 -43.78
CA GLU A 74 -37.31 21.50 -43.67
C GLU A 74 -38.83 21.75 -43.52
N ARG A 75 -39.27 22.39 -42.42
CA ARG A 75 -40.07 23.65 -42.37
C ARG A 75 -40.40 24.11 -40.92
N PRO A 76 -40.76 25.39 -40.67
CA PRO A 76 -40.37 26.11 -39.44
C PRO A 76 -41.52 26.82 -38.68
N ALA A 77 -41.15 27.77 -37.80
CA ALA A 77 -41.96 28.71 -36.96
C ALA A 77 -42.12 28.28 -35.48
N ARG A 78 -42.04 29.16 -34.47
CA ARG A 78 -41.71 30.61 -34.35
C ARG A 78 -41.27 30.89 -32.89
N PRO A 79 -40.50 31.96 -32.60
CA PRO A 79 -40.23 32.39 -31.23
C PRO A 79 -41.36 33.24 -30.65
N ALA A 80 -41.66 33.08 -29.36
CA ALA A 80 -42.57 33.95 -28.61
C ALA A 80 -41.83 34.64 -27.47
N THR A 81 -41.71 35.96 -27.56
CA THR A 81 -41.15 36.83 -26.52
C THR A 81 -42.20 37.25 -25.49
N SER A 82 -41.73 37.62 -24.30
CA SER A 82 -42.08 38.89 -23.60
C SER A 82 -42.80 38.81 -22.24
N ARG A 83 -42.41 39.79 -21.39
CA ARG A 83 -43.09 40.38 -20.22
C ARG A 83 -42.95 39.76 -18.83
N VAL A 84 -41.92 40.29 -18.15
CA VAL A 84 -41.99 40.87 -16.79
C VAL A 84 -43.40 41.28 -16.34
N ARG A 85 -43.76 40.92 -15.10
CA ARG A 85 -44.62 41.71 -14.21
C ARG A 85 -44.37 41.34 -12.75
N ASP A 86 -43.98 42.33 -11.95
CA ASP A 86 -43.81 42.22 -10.50
C ASP A 86 -45.16 42.07 -9.79
N VAL A 87 -45.25 41.11 -8.85
CA VAL A 87 -46.26 41.08 -7.77
C VAL A 87 -45.66 40.52 -6.48
N VAL A 88 -45.52 41.40 -5.51
CA VAL A 88 -45.38 41.19 -4.05
C VAL A 88 -46.73 41.64 -3.44
N PRO A 89 -47.32 41.15 -2.31
CA PRO A 89 -46.80 40.48 -1.09
C PRO A 89 -47.68 39.24 -0.68
N PRO A 90 -47.82 38.76 0.59
CA PRO A 90 -47.09 39.03 1.84
C PRO A 90 -46.51 37.80 2.56
N SER A 91 -45.68 38.10 3.56
CA SER A 91 -45.05 37.18 4.50
C SER A 91 -46.00 36.16 5.12
N ARG A 92 -45.70 34.87 4.93
CA ARG A 92 -46.10 33.79 5.85
C ARG A 92 -44.85 33.03 6.26
N THR A 93 -44.47 33.19 7.52
CA THR A 93 -43.34 32.50 8.15
C THR A 93 -43.60 30.99 8.14
N PRO A 94 -42.82 30.17 7.41
CA PRO A 94 -42.79 28.74 7.66
C PRO A 94 -42.06 28.52 8.99
N ALA A 95 -42.62 27.68 9.86
CA ALA A 95 -41.93 27.30 11.09
C ALA A 95 -40.53 26.76 10.77
N GLY A 96 -39.55 27.10 11.60
CA GLY A 96 -38.16 26.71 11.43
C GLY A 96 -37.95 25.20 11.57
N ASN A 97 -38.25 24.45 10.51
CA ASN A 97 -37.62 23.16 10.30
C ASN A 97 -36.13 23.41 10.19
N SER A 98 -35.42 23.18 11.30
CA SER A 98 -33.98 23.05 11.30
C SER A 98 -33.65 21.87 10.39
N VAL A 99 -33.41 22.16 9.11
CA VAL A 99 -32.86 21.21 8.15
C VAL A 99 -31.51 20.84 8.74
N ARG A 100 -31.49 19.68 9.41
CA ARG A 100 -30.30 19.11 10.00
C ARG A 100 -29.38 18.76 8.85
N THR A 101 -28.52 19.71 8.47
CA THR A 101 -27.51 19.56 7.43
C THR A 101 -26.86 18.21 7.65
N PRO A 102 -27.01 17.24 6.72
CA PRO A 102 -26.36 15.96 6.89
C PRO A 102 -24.86 16.26 6.96
N SER A 103 -24.27 15.98 8.12
CA SER A 103 -22.83 16.16 8.33
C SER A 103 -22.13 15.40 7.22
N ALA A 104 -21.50 16.12 6.30
CA ALA A 104 -21.04 15.55 5.06
C ALA A 104 -19.98 14.50 5.39
N THR A 105 -20.33 13.22 5.25
CA THR A 105 -19.38 12.12 5.43
C THR A 105 -18.18 12.40 4.53
N PRO A 106 -16.96 12.58 5.07
CA PRO A 106 -15.82 13.00 4.27
C PRO A 106 -15.59 11.98 3.17
N ALA A 107 -15.62 12.44 1.91
CA ALA A 107 -15.51 11.56 0.75
C ALA A 107 -14.19 10.79 0.80
N VAL A 108 -14.28 9.45 0.84
CA VAL A 108 -13.10 8.58 0.87
C VAL A 108 -12.46 8.54 -0.52
N VAL A 109 -11.26 9.10 -0.63
CA VAL A 109 -10.46 9.03 -1.85
C VAL A 109 -9.73 7.69 -1.92
N LEU A 110 -10.28 6.77 -2.71
CA LEU A 110 -9.65 5.48 -3.02
C LEU A 110 -8.49 5.65 -4.04
N PRO A 111 -7.51 4.72 -4.07
CA PRO A 111 -6.47 4.71 -5.10
C PRO A 111 -7.05 4.61 -6.52
N VAL A 112 -6.62 5.49 -7.42
CA VAL A 112 -7.01 5.49 -8.82
C VAL A 112 -6.03 4.65 -9.63
N VAL A 113 -6.52 3.66 -10.37
CA VAL A 113 -5.70 2.81 -11.24
C VAL A 113 -4.96 3.64 -12.30
N GLY A 114 -3.70 3.29 -12.56
CA GLY A 114 -2.81 3.99 -13.47
C GLY A 114 -2.20 5.28 -12.89
N ARG A 115 -2.43 5.58 -11.60
CA ARG A 115 -1.86 6.76 -10.93
C ARG A 115 -0.82 6.39 -9.89
N GLU A 116 0.13 7.29 -9.74
CA GLU A 116 1.16 7.23 -8.72
C GLU A 116 0.70 7.90 -7.44
N LEU A 117 1.07 7.33 -6.30
CA LEU A 117 0.63 7.76 -4.98
C LEU A 117 1.65 7.42 -3.89
N GLY A 118 1.46 8.01 -2.72
CA GLY A 118 1.89 7.44 -1.45
C GLY A 118 0.68 7.07 -0.60
N LEU A 119 0.87 6.15 0.35
CA LEU A 119 -0.12 5.78 1.35
C LEU A 119 0.33 6.37 2.70
N GLU A 120 -0.47 7.26 3.29
CA GLU A 120 -0.25 7.80 4.63
C GLU A 120 -1.24 7.15 5.61
N PRO A 121 -0.83 6.71 6.81
CA PRO A 121 -1.76 6.16 7.78
C PRO A 121 -2.71 7.25 8.31
N VAL A 122 -3.98 6.90 8.54
CA VAL A 122 -4.99 7.85 9.05
C VAL A 122 -4.58 8.34 10.44
N GLY A 123 -4.44 9.66 10.60
CA GLY A 123 -4.01 10.31 11.83
C GLY A 123 -2.49 10.55 11.92
N GLU A 124 -1.67 9.90 11.09
CA GLU A 124 -0.21 9.89 11.21
C GLU A 124 0.48 10.72 10.11
N ARG A 125 0.22 12.03 10.13
CA ARG A 125 0.75 12.97 9.12
C ARG A 125 2.28 12.89 9.02
N GLY A 126 2.79 12.77 7.79
CA GLY A 126 4.23 12.73 7.53
C GLY A 126 4.88 11.35 7.72
N ARG A 127 4.13 10.34 8.14
CA ARG A 127 4.52 8.93 7.98
C ARG A 127 3.94 8.39 6.66
N ARG A 128 4.67 7.53 5.96
CA ARG A 128 4.19 6.88 4.74
C ARG A 128 4.56 5.41 4.71
N VAL A 129 3.72 4.61 4.07
CA VAL A 129 4.10 3.28 3.61
C VAL A 129 5.27 3.43 2.65
N ARG A 130 6.30 2.64 2.86
CA ARG A 130 7.43 2.44 1.96
C ARG A 130 7.89 1.00 2.02
N HIS A 131 8.72 0.60 1.06
CA HIS A 131 9.51 -0.62 1.21
C HIS A 131 10.91 -0.29 1.78
N ARG A 132 11.53 -1.22 2.51
CA ARG A 132 12.94 -1.16 2.92
C ARG A 132 13.40 -2.60 3.11
N ASP A 133 14.52 -2.99 2.51
CA ASP A 133 15.02 -4.37 2.55
C ASP A 133 13.95 -5.40 2.10
N PHE A 134 13.14 -5.00 1.11
CA PHE A 134 11.95 -5.72 0.62
C PHE A 134 10.84 -5.99 1.65
N VAL A 135 10.84 -5.31 2.80
CA VAL A 135 9.76 -5.33 3.81
C VAL A 135 8.90 -4.08 3.64
N ALA A 136 7.57 -4.25 3.62
CA ALA A 136 6.64 -3.13 3.63
C ALA A 136 6.49 -2.58 5.06
N ARG A 137 6.71 -1.28 5.22
CA ARG A 137 6.78 -0.63 6.53
C ARG A 137 6.29 0.81 6.46
N ILE A 138 6.01 1.42 7.60
CA ILE A 138 5.61 2.82 7.73
C ILE A 138 6.75 3.60 8.39
N ASP A 139 7.41 4.48 7.65
CA ASP A 139 8.49 5.34 8.18
C ASP A 139 8.13 6.84 8.00
N PRO A 140 8.76 7.77 8.75
CA PRO A 140 8.67 9.21 8.46
C PRO A 140 9.28 9.53 7.09
N VAL A 141 8.45 9.96 6.13
CA VAL A 141 8.88 10.33 4.78
C VAL A 141 8.10 11.55 4.30
N GLY A 142 8.83 12.64 4.00
CA GLY A 142 8.28 13.90 3.54
C GLY A 142 9.14 14.53 2.42
N PRO A 143 8.79 15.74 1.94
CA PRO A 143 9.49 16.39 0.83
C PRO A 143 11.00 16.59 1.06
N GLY A 144 11.41 16.83 2.31
CA GLY A 144 12.82 16.97 2.71
C GLY A 144 13.56 15.65 3.01
N SER A 145 12.91 14.49 2.87
CA SER A 145 13.58 13.18 3.00
C SER A 145 14.53 12.91 1.82
N ARG A 146 15.45 11.96 1.98
CA ARG A 146 16.36 11.56 0.90
C ARG A 146 15.56 11.06 -0.30
N GLU A 147 16.10 11.24 -1.50
CA GLU A 147 15.44 10.81 -2.73
C GLU A 147 15.06 9.33 -2.72
N LEU A 148 15.97 8.45 -2.26
CA LEU A 148 15.70 7.03 -2.09
C LEU A 148 14.53 6.78 -1.11
N ASP A 149 14.50 7.47 0.04
CA ASP A 149 13.42 7.34 1.02
C ASP A 149 12.05 7.76 0.44
N ARG A 150 12.03 8.79 -0.42
CA ARG A 150 10.82 9.25 -1.14
C ARG A 150 10.41 8.24 -2.22
N ALA A 151 11.35 7.77 -3.04
CA ALA A 151 11.12 6.79 -4.09
C ALA A 151 10.61 5.45 -3.55
N ASP A 152 11.14 5.00 -2.40
CA ASP A 152 10.70 3.80 -1.69
C ASP A 152 9.26 3.91 -1.15
N SER A 153 8.76 5.14 -0.95
CA SER A 153 7.40 5.46 -0.50
C SER A 153 6.39 5.68 -1.63
N ARG A 154 6.85 5.57 -2.88
CA ARG A 154 6.09 5.89 -4.09
C ARG A 154 5.65 4.62 -4.80
N PHE A 155 4.36 4.50 -5.05
CA PHE A 155 3.75 3.33 -5.68
C PHE A 155 2.87 3.73 -6.85
N THR A 156 2.84 2.91 -7.90
CA THR A 156 1.80 2.97 -8.93
C THR A 156 0.66 2.04 -8.55
N ALA A 157 -0.55 2.58 -8.43
CA ALA A 157 -1.75 1.76 -8.29
C ALA A 157 -2.07 1.10 -9.64
N ARG A 158 -2.02 -0.22 -9.71
CA ARG A 158 -2.46 -1.02 -10.86
C ARG A 158 -3.80 -1.67 -10.54
N ALA A 159 -4.53 -2.06 -11.59
CA ALA A 159 -5.61 -3.02 -11.44
C ALA A 159 -5.05 -4.31 -10.80
N GLY A 160 -5.81 -4.90 -9.89
CA GLY A 160 -5.37 -6.05 -9.12
C GLY A 160 -5.01 -7.22 -10.02
N ARG A 161 -3.78 -7.73 -9.87
CA ARG A 161 -3.23 -8.77 -10.75
C ARG A 161 -4.05 -10.06 -10.72
N GLY A 162 -4.61 -10.41 -9.55
CA GLY A 162 -5.50 -11.54 -9.36
C GLY A 162 -7.00 -11.19 -9.36
N ASP A 163 -7.34 -9.89 -9.41
CA ASP A 163 -8.73 -9.40 -9.44
C ASP A 163 -8.77 -7.92 -9.86
N ALA A 164 -9.25 -7.63 -11.07
CA ALA A 164 -9.25 -6.26 -11.62
C ALA A 164 -10.19 -5.29 -10.89
N ALA A 165 -11.12 -5.77 -10.05
CA ALA A 165 -11.95 -4.93 -9.19
C ALA A 165 -11.21 -4.46 -7.91
N CYS A 166 -10.02 -5.02 -7.64
CA CYS A 166 -9.15 -4.65 -6.53
C CYS A 166 -7.83 -4.05 -7.07
N LEU A 167 -6.83 -3.85 -6.22
CA LEU A 167 -5.62 -3.09 -6.52
C LEU A 167 -4.35 -3.90 -6.30
N SER A 168 -3.33 -3.63 -7.10
CA SER A 168 -1.95 -4.06 -6.84
C SER A 168 -1.04 -2.84 -6.80
N PHE A 169 -0.19 -2.74 -5.78
CA PHE A 169 0.71 -1.59 -5.58
C PHE A 169 2.10 -1.92 -6.10
N GLU A 170 2.44 -1.42 -7.29
CA GLU A 170 3.77 -1.56 -7.89
C GLU A 170 4.73 -0.53 -7.30
N SER A 171 5.96 -0.91 -6.97
CA SER A 171 6.99 0.06 -6.57
C SER A 171 7.39 0.95 -7.74
N PHE A 172 7.54 2.26 -7.49
CA PHE A 172 8.04 3.20 -8.49
C PHE A 172 9.51 2.93 -8.86
N ASN A 173 10.38 2.68 -7.88
CA ASN A 173 11.81 2.47 -8.09
C ASN A 173 12.21 1.01 -8.35
N TYR A 174 11.28 0.06 -8.20
CA TYR A 174 11.44 -1.33 -8.60
C TYR A 174 10.30 -1.78 -9.53
N PRO A 175 10.31 -1.38 -10.82
CA PRO A 175 9.30 -1.80 -11.79
C PRO A 175 9.17 -3.33 -11.87
N GLY A 176 7.94 -3.82 -11.97
CA GLY A 176 7.61 -5.24 -11.90
C GLY A 176 7.67 -5.86 -10.50
N TYR A 177 7.97 -5.09 -9.44
CA TYR A 177 7.81 -5.52 -8.05
C TYR A 177 6.55 -4.93 -7.42
N PHE A 178 5.81 -5.75 -6.70
CA PHE A 178 4.55 -5.37 -6.07
C PHE A 178 4.58 -5.65 -4.58
N LEU A 179 3.80 -4.88 -3.81
CA LEU A 179 3.45 -5.27 -2.45
C LEU A 179 2.69 -6.60 -2.51
N ARG A 180 3.16 -7.60 -1.77
CA ARG A 180 2.63 -8.96 -1.72
C ARG A 180 2.55 -9.44 -0.27
N SER A 181 1.48 -10.16 0.06
CA SER A 181 1.44 -10.99 1.27
C SER A 181 2.25 -12.26 1.09
N ARG A 182 3.20 -12.52 1.99
CA ARG A 182 3.87 -13.82 2.09
C ARG A 182 4.08 -14.20 3.55
N GLN A 183 3.57 -15.37 3.94
CA GLN A 183 3.61 -15.85 5.33
C GLN A 183 3.06 -14.83 6.36
N SER A 184 2.02 -14.08 5.97
CA SER A 184 1.42 -12.96 6.72
C SER A 184 2.25 -11.66 6.80
N ALA A 185 3.50 -11.61 6.32
CA ALA A 185 4.23 -10.34 6.16
C ALA A 185 3.85 -9.66 4.84
N LEU A 186 3.75 -8.32 4.82
CA LEU A 186 3.75 -7.59 3.54
C LEU A 186 5.20 -7.31 3.11
N ARG A 187 5.52 -7.71 1.89
CA ARG A 187 6.85 -7.62 1.29
C ARG A 187 6.78 -7.02 -0.09
N LEU A 188 7.88 -6.47 -0.57
CA LEU A 188 8.03 -6.10 -1.97
C LEU A 188 8.68 -7.28 -2.71
N GLU A 189 7.95 -7.94 -3.60
CA GLU A 189 8.46 -9.10 -4.36
C GLU A 189 8.25 -8.90 -5.86
N ARG A 190 9.16 -9.41 -6.70
CA ARG A 190 9.03 -9.37 -8.16
C ARG A 190 7.89 -10.27 -8.62
N ALA A 191 7.11 -9.83 -9.60
CA ALA A 191 6.11 -10.67 -10.23
C ALA A 191 6.74 -11.91 -10.89
N ASP A 192 6.20 -13.08 -10.54
CA ASP A 192 6.56 -14.40 -11.10
C ASP A 192 5.54 -14.90 -12.15
N GLY A 193 4.40 -14.23 -12.31
CA GLY A 193 3.34 -14.59 -13.26
C GLY A 193 2.44 -15.75 -12.80
N SER A 194 2.60 -16.24 -11.57
CA SER A 194 1.74 -17.27 -11.00
C SER A 194 0.44 -16.67 -10.45
N ARG A 195 -0.67 -17.42 -10.60
CA ARG A 195 -1.97 -17.05 -10.01
C ARG A 195 -1.91 -16.87 -8.48
N GLY A 196 -1.01 -17.59 -7.81
CA GLY A 196 -0.78 -17.46 -6.37
C GLY A 196 -0.16 -16.11 -6.01
N TYR A 197 0.93 -15.72 -6.70
CA TYR A 197 1.51 -14.39 -6.57
C TYR A 197 0.47 -13.31 -6.87
N ASP A 198 -0.25 -13.44 -7.98
CA ASP A 198 -1.19 -12.42 -8.43
C ASP A 198 -2.34 -12.21 -7.42
N ALA A 199 -2.82 -13.28 -6.78
CA ALA A 199 -3.79 -13.20 -5.69
C ALA A 199 -3.20 -12.60 -4.39
N ASP A 200 -1.97 -12.97 -4.03
CA ASP A 200 -1.27 -12.46 -2.84
C ASP A 200 -0.82 -10.99 -2.95
N ALA A 201 -0.62 -10.52 -4.18
CA ALA A 201 -0.27 -9.14 -4.53
C ALA A 201 -1.49 -8.26 -4.83
N THR A 202 -2.71 -8.75 -4.56
CA THR A 202 -3.96 -8.03 -4.78
C THR A 202 -4.67 -7.70 -3.47
N PHE A 203 -5.03 -6.44 -3.29
CA PHE A 203 -5.70 -5.90 -2.11
C PHE A 203 -6.93 -5.10 -2.52
N CYS A 204 -8.05 -5.36 -1.86
CA CYS A 204 -9.27 -4.62 -2.06
C CYS A 204 -9.32 -3.48 -1.05
N ALA A 205 -9.33 -2.23 -1.54
CA ALA A 205 -9.48 -1.05 -0.70
C ALA A 205 -10.95 -0.88 -0.29
N ILE A 206 -11.21 -0.87 1.02
CA ILE A 206 -12.55 -0.78 1.60
C ILE A 206 -12.64 0.52 2.41
N PRO A 207 -13.62 1.40 2.17
CA PRO A 207 -13.82 2.61 2.97
C PRO A 207 -13.87 2.32 4.47
N ALA A 208 -13.10 3.09 5.25
CA ALA A 208 -12.98 2.92 6.69
C ALA A 208 -13.83 3.96 7.45
N ALA A 209 -14.44 3.54 8.56
CA ALA A 209 -15.25 4.43 9.40
C ALA A 209 -14.41 5.54 10.07
N SER A 210 -13.11 5.34 10.24
CA SER A 210 -12.12 6.35 10.65
C SER A 210 -11.77 7.38 9.58
N GLY A 211 -12.34 7.27 8.37
CA GLY A 211 -11.92 7.98 7.17
C GLY A 211 -10.82 7.23 6.42
N GLY A 212 -10.64 7.55 5.13
CA GLY A 212 -9.74 6.79 4.28
C GLY A 212 -10.24 5.35 4.03
N PHE A 213 -9.32 4.41 3.82
CA PHE A 213 -9.63 3.02 3.50
C PHE A 213 -8.68 2.04 4.18
N VAL A 214 -9.17 0.83 4.44
CA VAL A 214 -8.36 -0.32 4.87
C VAL A 214 -8.10 -1.23 3.67
N LEU A 215 -7.00 -1.99 3.72
CA LEU A 215 -6.63 -2.94 2.67
C LEU A 215 -6.94 -4.37 3.10
N ARG A 216 -7.92 -5.00 2.46
CA ARG A 216 -8.26 -6.42 2.63
C ARG A 216 -7.51 -7.26 1.61
N SER A 217 -6.94 -8.41 2.00
CA SER A 217 -6.30 -9.31 1.03
C SER A 217 -7.31 -9.98 0.10
N ARG A 218 -6.89 -10.20 -1.16
CA ARG A 218 -7.67 -10.98 -2.13
C ARG A 218 -7.47 -12.49 -1.99
N SER A 219 -6.29 -12.95 -1.56
CA SER A 219 -6.02 -14.37 -1.27
C SER A 219 -6.54 -14.81 0.10
N ALA A 220 -6.69 -13.88 1.05
CA ALA A 220 -7.27 -14.12 2.38
C ALA A 220 -8.33 -13.05 2.73
N PRO A 221 -9.61 -13.21 2.29
CA PRO A 221 -10.65 -12.19 2.44
C PRO A 221 -11.06 -11.87 3.90
N ASP A 222 -10.61 -12.66 4.86
CA ASP A 222 -10.78 -12.47 6.30
C ASP A 222 -9.60 -11.72 6.96
N ARG A 223 -8.58 -11.33 6.16
CA ARG A 223 -7.37 -10.64 6.64
C ARG A 223 -7.22 -9.24 6.06
N TYR A 224 -6.72 -8.36 6.90
CA TYR A 224 -6.49 -6.96 6.60
C TYR A 224 -5.06 -6.56 6.92
N VAL A 225 -4.57 -5.53 6.24
CA VAL A 225 -3.29 -4.89 6.57
C VAL A 225 -3.38 -4.26 7.95
N THR A 226 -2.40 -4.56 8.79
CA THR A 226 -2.20 -4.02 10.13
C THR A 226 -0.73 -3.61 10.29
N GLU A 227 -0.46 -2.57 11.08
CA GLU A 227 0.91 -2.22 11.50
C GLU A 227 1.24 -2.88 12.84
N ARG A 228 2.52 -3.23 13.02
CA ARG A 228 3.14 -3.43 14.33
C ARG A 228 4.62 -3.08 14.21
N ASP A 229 5.14 -2.27 15.13
CA ASP A 229 6.56 -1.88 15.18
C ASP A 229 7.05 -1.32 13.82
N ALA A 230 6.23 -0.47 13.20
CA ALA A 230 6.37 0.03 11.82
C ALA A 230 6.23 -1.00 10.69
N VAL A 231 6.20 -2.31 10.94
CA VAL A 231 6.11 -3.34 9.90
C VAL A 231 4.65 -3.64 9.54
N LEU A 232 4.36 -3.78 8.24
CA LEU A 232 3.03 -4.14 7.75
C LEU A 232 2.88 -5.66 7.65
N SER A 233 1.76 -6.16 8.18
CA SER A 233 1.39 -7.58 8.16
C SER A 233 -0.10 -7.79 7.88
N LEU A 234 -0.48 -8.99 7.42
CA LEU A 234 -1.88 -9.41 7.23
C LEU A 234 -2.37 -10.22 8.42
N ASN A 235 -3.24 -9.62 9.22
CA ASN A 235 -3.87 -10.27 10.37
C ASN A 235 -5.38 -10.42 10.19
N ARG A 236 -5.94 -11.45 10.84
CA ARG A 236 -7.39 -11.69 10.91
C ARG A 236 -7.97 -10.74 11.97
N VAL A 237 -8.41 -9.56 11.53
CA VAL A 237 -9.00 -8.51 12.36
C VAL A 237 -10.28 -7.99 11.71
N PRO A 238 -11.26 -7.44 12.46
CA PRO A 238 -12.37 -6.71 11.85
C PRO A 238 -11.87 -5.43 11.15
N PRO A 239 -12.56 -4.91 10.12
CA PRO A 239 -12.13 -3.72 9.38
C PRO A 239 -11.83 -2.51 10.26
N GLY A 240 -12.59 -2.29 11.33
CA GLY A 240 -12.38 -1.17 12.27
C GLY A 240 -11.13 -1.26 13.14
N ALA A 241 -10.43 -2.41 13.14
CA ALA A 241 -9.14 -2.61 13.83
C ALA A 241 -7.97 -2.82 12.85
N ALA A 242 -8.21 -2.66 11.55
CA ALA A 242 -7.17 -2.70 10.53
C ALA A 242 -6.49 -1.33 10.37
N GLN A 243 -5.29 -1.31 9.78
CA GLN A 243 -4.61 -0.06 9.46
C GLN A 243 -5.37 0.67 8.34
N ALA A 244 -5.91 1.84 8.66
CA ALA A 244 -6.53 2.72 7.69
C ALA A 244 -5.48 3.66 7.07
N PHE A 245 -5.67 3.95 5.78
CA PHE A 245 -4.79 4.77 4.96
C PHE A 245 -5.55 5.85 4.20
N VAL A 246 -4.88 6.95 3.88
CA VAL A 246 -5.32 7.93 2.87
C VAL A 246 -4.32 7.94 1.72
N THR A 247 -4.84 8.15 0.51
CA THR A 247 -3.99 8.46 -0.64
C THR A 247 -3.38 9.85 -0.48
N ARG A 248 -2.08 9.95 -0.74
CA ARG A 248 -1.36 11.23 -0.85
C ARG A 248 -0.71 11.32 -2.23
N PRO A 249 -0.49 12.54 -2.75
CA PRO A 249 0.39 12.74 -3.90
C PRO A 249 1.77 12.08 -3.66
N PRO A 250 2.44 11.59 -4.72
CA PRO A 250 3.80 11.08 -4.63
C PRO A 250 4.77 12.18 -4.13
N LEU A 251 5.92 11.73 -3.61
CA LEU A 251 7.06 12.56 -3.18
C LEU A 251 8.25 12.43 -4.15
#